data_AF-A0AAN6D977-F1
#
_entry.id   AF-A0AAN6D977-F1
#
_cell.length_a   1.000
_cell.length_b   1.000
_cell.length_c   1.000
_cell.angle_alpha   90.00
_cell.angle_beta   90.00
_cell.angle_gamma   90.00
#
_symmetry.space_group_name_H-M   'P 1'
#
loop_
_entity.id
_entity.type
_entity.pdbx_description
1 polymer ?
#
loop_
_entity_poly.entity_id
_entity_poly.type
_entity_poly.pdbx_seq_one_letter_code
_entity_poly.pdbx_strand_id
1 'polypeptide(L)'
;MERDLDWTPDPVDALPDFRKGVVEDVVESLISIFDSKDVFMSELTKVFSEQLLRITNYDVREVYGKLQLLKSRFGNSEFLSLDVMLKDIIQSRKLDKLINSDKVHASIISHMYWPELPEEKFKLPEEIQTNLQQYEEEFKRKKKGRRLTIFPGFLKTAE
;
A
#
# COMPACT_ATOMS: atom_id res chain seq x y z
N MET A 1 -6.76 -24.58 0.55
CA MET A 1 -5.88 -25.72 0.26
C MET A 1 -6.77 -26.95 0.04
N GLU A 2 -7.49 -26.99 -1.08
CA GLU A 2 -7.93 -28.28 -1.65
C GLU A 2 -6.70 -28.80 -2.37
N ARG A 3 -6.01 -29.75 -1.77
CA ARG A 3 -4.91 -30.45 -2.43
C ARG A 3 -5.52 -31.61 -3.20
N ASP A 4 -5.30 -31.60 -4.51
CA ASP A 4 -5.24 -32.74 -5.41
C ASP A 4 -6.18 -33.91 -5.09
N LEU A 5 -7.50 -33.67 -5.18
CA LEU A 5 -8.46 -34.79 -5.25
C LEU A 5 -8.32 -35.60 -6.56
N ASP A 6 -7.58 -35.06 -7.54
CA ASP A 6 -7.39 -35.63 -8.86
C ASP A 6 -5.94 -36.11 -9.10
N TRP A 7 -5.13 -36.25 -8.03
CA TRP A 7 -3.76 -36.77 -8.17
C TRP A 7 -3.78 -38.16 -8.79
N THR A 8 -3.10 -38.32 -9.91
CA THR A 8 -2.86 -39.61 -10.55
C THR A 8 -1.35 -39.84 -10.72
N PRO A 9 -0.89 -41.09 -10.60
CA PRO A 9 0.52 -41.42 -10.78
C PRO A 9 0.95 -41.18 -12.23
N ASP A 10 2.25 -40.97 -12.42
CA ASP A 10 2.81 -40.88 -13.76
C ASP A 10 2.63 -42.18 -14.55
N PRO A 11 2.41 -42.08 -15.87
CA PRO A 11 2.46 -43.25 -16.76
C PRO A 11 3.81 -43.97 -16.63
N VAL A 12 3.81 -45.29 -16.83
CA VAL A 12 5.02 -46.13 -16.70
C VAL A 12 6.18 -45.71 -17.61
N ASP A 13 5.87 -45.06 -18.74
CA ASP A 13 6.85 -44.59 -19.73
C ASP A 13 7.18 -43.09 -19.59
N ALA A 14 6.79 -42.46 -18.47
CA ALA A 14 7.06 -41.06 -18.23
C ALA A 14 8.58 -40.80 -18.19
N LEU A 15 9.04 -39.88 -19.05
CA LEU A 15 10.41 -39.38 -18.99
C LEU A 15 10.65 -38.66 -17.66
N PRO A 16 11.92 -38.55 -17.18
CA PRO A 16 12.26 -37.84 -15.94
C PRO A 16 11.76 -36.38 -15.86
N ASP A 17 11.38 -35.80 -17.00
CA ASP A 17 10.89 -34.42 -17.14
C ASP A 17 9.39 -34.34 -17.47
N PHE A 18 8.63 -35.44 -17.37
CA PHE A 18 7.22 -35.53 -17.81
C PHE A 18 6.30 -34.45 -17.21
N ARG A 19 6.57 -33.99 -15.98
CA ARG A 19 5.85 -32.87 -15.35
C ARG A 19 6.67 -31.57 -15.21
N LYS A 20 7.94 -31.54 -15.62
CA LYS A 20 8.82 -30.37 -15.40
C LYS A 20 8.45 -29.12 -16.21
N GLY A 21 7.52 -29.23 -17.15
CA GLY A 21 7.08 -28.11 -18.00
C GLY A 21 5.84 -27.35 -17.49
N VAL A 22 5.16 -27.83 -16.46
CA VAL A 22 4.04 -27.10 -15.87
C VAL A 22 4.62 -26.16 -14.81
N VAL A 23 4.84 -24.90 -15.19
CA VAL A 23 5.06 -23.81 -14.22
C VAL A 23 3.72 -23.59 -13.51
N GLU A 24 3.35 -24.52 -12.65
CA GLU A 24 2.07 -24.56 -11.96
C GLU A 24 1.96 -23.39 -10.96
N ASP A 25 3.11 -22.88 -10.51
CA ASP A 25 3.21 -21.72 -9.65
C ASP A 25 4.11 -20.61 -10.23
N VAL A 26 3.51 -19.76 -11.07
CA VAL A 26 4.13 -18.51 -11.59
C VAL A 26 4.57 -17.60 -10.45
N VAL A 27 3.91 -17.67 -9.29
CA VAL A 27 4.27 -16.87 -8.11
C VAL A 27 5.56 -17.41 -7.49
N GLU A 28 5.70 -18.72 -7.35
CA GLU A 28 6.95 -19.34 -6.90
C GLU A 28 8.12 -19.07 -7.86
N SER A 29 7.86 -19.12 -9.17
CA SER A 29 8.83 -18.72 -10.18
C SER A 29 9.18 -17.23 -10.13
N LEU A 30 8.27 -16.36 -9.71
CA LEU A 30 8.55 -14.93 -9.53
C LEU A 30 9.31 -14.68 -8.23
N ILE A 31 9.07 -15.45 -7.18
CA ILE A 31 9.83 -15.34 -5.93
C ILE A 31 11.28 -15.80 -6.15
N SER A 32 11.48 -16.85 -6.95
CA SER A 32 12.81 -17.44 -7.16
C SER A 32 13.81 -16.55 -7.89
N ILE A 33 13.35 -15.49 -8.58
CA ILE A 33 14.23 -14.49 -9.19
C ILE A 33 14.76 -13.44 -8.20
N PHE A 34 14.22 -13.37 -6.98
CA PHE A 34 14.69 -12.47 -5.93
C PHE A 34 15.67 -13.18 -4.99
N ASP A 35 16.67 -12.45 -4.50
CA ASP A 35 17.68 -12.98 -3.57
C ASP A 35 17.06 -13.47 -2.25
N SER A 36 15.96 -12.86 -1.82
CA SER A 36 15.18 -13.32 -0.67
C SER A 36 13.72 -12.90 -0.76
N LYS A 37 12.86 -13.59 -0.01
CA LYS A 37 11.46 -13.23 0.18
C LYS A 37 11.31 -11.80 0.73
N ASP A 38 12.20 -11.38 1.63
CA ASP A 38 12.14 -10.04 2.24
C ASP A 38 12.39 -8.93 1.22
N VAL A 39 13.32 -9.13 0.27
CA VAL A 39 13.57 -8.15 -0.81
C VAL A 39 12.33 -8.02 -1.69
N PHE A 40 11.73 -9.15 -2.08
CA PHE A 40 10.48 -9.14 -2.83
C PHE A 40 9.37 -8.38 -2.09
N MET A 41 9.18 -8.66 -0.80
CA MET A 41 8.16 -8.02 0.04
C MET A 41 8.42 -6.51 0.21
N SER A 42 9.68 -6.11 0.33
CA SER A 42 10.08 -4.69 0.37
C SER A 42 9.69 -3.95 -0.91
N GLU A 43 10.05 -4.50 -2.08
CA GLU A 43 9.72 -3.88 -3.37
C GLU A 43 8.21 -3.85 -3.62
N LEU A 44 7.50 -4.93 -3.29
CA LEU A 44 6.05 -4.98 -3.39
C LEU A 44 5.40 -3.94 -2.47
N THR A 45 5.91 -3.80 -1.25
CA THR A 45 5.45 -2.79 -0.28
C THR A 45 5.64 -1.38 -0.82
N LYS A 46 6.79 -1.11 -1.43
CA LYS A 46 7.11 0.17 -2.08
C LYS A 46 6.13 0.48 -3.21
N VAL A 47 5.89 -0.45 -4.13
CA VAL A 47 4.95 -0.28 -5.25
C VAL A 47 3.53 0.03 -4.74
N PHE A 48 3.05 -0.71 -3.74
CA PHE A 48 1.73 -0.46 -3.16
C PHE A 48 1.65 0.89 -2.46
N SER A 49 2.69 1.27 -1.72
CA SER A 49 2.73 2.57 -1.05
C SER A 49 2.61 3.72 -2.06
N GLU A 50 3.34 3.65 -3.18
CA GLU A 50 3.28 4.67 -4.24
C GLU A 50 1.90 4.70 -4.90
N GLN A 51 1.28 3.55 -5.15
CA GLN A 51 -0.09 3.49 -5.66
C GLN A 51 -1.08 4.13 -4.68
N LEU A 52 -0.97 3.84 -3.38
CA LEU A 52 -1.85 4.41 -2.36
C LEU A 52 -1.67 5.93 -2.22
N LEU A 53 -0.44 6.46 -2.29
CA LEU A 53 -0.19 7.91 -2.26
C LEU A 53 -0.74 8.62 -3.50
N ARG A 54 -0.87 7.91 -4.62
CA ARG A 54 -1.46 8.46 -5.85
C ARG A 54 -2.99 8.50 -5.81
N ILE A 55 -3.65 7.78 -4.90
CA ILE A 55 -5.12 7.75 -4.82
C ILE A 55 -5.68 9.15 -4.58
N THR A 56 -6.69 9.50 -5.37
CA THR A 56 -7.57 10.66 -5.14
C THR A 56 -8.91 10.17 -4.58
N ASN A 57 -9.62 11.01 -3.82
CA ASN A 57 -10.94 10.70 -3.26
C ASN A 57 -11.01 9.50 -2.29
N TYR A 58 -9.87 9.03 -1.78
CA TYR A 58 -9.78 7.90 -0.86
C TYR A 58 -10.35 6.58 -1.42
N ASP A 59 -10.37 6.41 -2.75
CA ASP A 59 -10.85 5.18 -3.38
C ASP A 59 -9.77 4.10 -3.42
N VAL A 60 -9.86 3.14 -2.50
CA VAL A 60 -8.89 2.05 -2.34
C VAL A 60 -9.35 0.74 -2.98
N ARG A 61 -10.47 0.71 -3.72
CA ARG A 61 -11.09 -0.56 -4.19
C ARG A 61 -10.16 -1.40 -5.05
N GLU A 62 -9.48 -0.77 -6.00
CA GLU A 62 -8.56 -1.44 -6.91
C GLU A 62 -7.35 -2.03 -6.14
N VAL A 63 -6.71 -1.21 -5.30
CA VAL A 63 -5.55 -1.62 -4.51
C VAL A 63 -5.93 -2.72 -3.51
N TYR A 64 -7.11 -2.62 -2.89
CA TYR A 64 -7.65 -3.65 -2.02
C TYR A 64 -7.82 -4.99 -2.77
N GLY A 65 -8.41 -4.97 -3.98
CA GLY A 65 -8.57 -6.17 -4.80
C GLY A 65 -7.23 -6.84 -5.13
N LYS A 66 -6.23 -6.06 -5.53
CA LYS A 66 -4.86 -6.55 -5.78
C LYS A 66 -4.25 -7.18 -4.52
N LEU A 67 -4.42 -6.54 -3.36
CA LEU A 67 -3.93 -7.06 -2.10
C LEU A 67 -4.60 -8.38 -1.71
N GLN A 68 -5.92 -8.52 -1.88
CA GLN A 68 -6.62 -9.76 -1.57
C GLN A 68 -6.15 -10.92 -2.46
N LEU A 69 -5.90 -10.66 -3.74
CA LEU A 69 -5.35 -11.65 -4.65
C LEU A 69 -3.97 -12.15 -4.18
N LEU A 70 -3.10 -11.23 -3.77
CA LEU A 70 -1.78 -11.57 -3.23
C LEU A 70 -1.90 -12.35 -1.92
N LYS A 71 -2.76 -11.92 -0.99
CA LYS A 71 -3.02 -12.64 0.28
C LYS A 71 -3.51 -14.06 0.07
N SER A 72 -4.34 -14.30 -0.95
CA SER A 72 -4.80 -15.64 -1.30
C SER A 72 -3.66 -16.57 -1.72
N ARG A 73 -2.52 -16.02 -2.17
CA ARG A 73 -1.36 -16.79 -2.65
C ARG A 73 -0.26 -16.90 -1.60
N PHE A 74 0.11 -15.80 -0.95
CA PHE A 74 1.23 -15.73 -0.01
C PHE A 74 0.84 -15.88 1.47
N GLY A 75 -0.46 -15.82 1.78
CA GLY A 75 -0.97 -15.80 3.16
C GLY A 75 -1.12 -14.40 3.73
N ASN A 76 -1.83 -14.31 4.87
CA ASN A 76 -2.25 -13.04 5.44
C ASN A 76 -1.16 -12.33 6.27
N SER A 77 -0.22 -13.08 6.84
CA SER A 77 0.80 -12.55 7.77
C SER A 77 1.83 -11.64 7.09
N GLU A 78 2.08 -11.85 5.80
CA GLU A 78 3.13 -11.15 5.04
C GLU A 78 2.79 -9.69 4.75
N PHE A 79 1.50 -9.33 4.78
CA PHE A 79 1.03 -8.03 4.30
C PHE A 79 0.49 -7.10 5.39
N LEU A 80 0.92 -7.30 6.64
CA LEU A 80 0.49 -6.48 7.77
C LEU A 80 0.73 -4.98 7.52
N SER A 81 1.89 -4.62 6.97
CA SER A 81 2.18 -3.21 6.63
C SER A 81 1.21 -2.65 5.60
N LEU A 82 0.90 -3.41 4.54
CA LEU A 82 -0.06 -2.98 3.52
C LEU A 82 -1.49 -2.83 4.04
N ASP A 83 -1.90 -3.69 4.99
CA ASP A 83 -3.18 -3.56 5.66
C ASP A 83 -3.27 -2.26 6.46
N VAL A 84 -2.20 -1.91 7.18
CA VAL A 84 -2.13 -0.65 7.92
C VAL A 84 -2.17 0.53 6.96
N MET A 85 -1.41 0.50 5.86
CA MET A 85 -1.45 1.57 4.84
C MET A 85 -2.85 1.77 4.25
N LEU A 86 -3.56 0.69 3.89
CA LEU A 86 -4.94 0.78 3.41
C LEU A 86 -5.87 1.38 4.47
N LYS A 87 -5.72 0.93 5.72
CA LYS A 87 -6.51 1.42 6.85
C LYS A 87 -6.25 2.91 7.09
N ASP A 88 -5.02 3.37 6.95
CA ASP A 88 -4.68 4.79 7.06
C ASP A 88 -5.44 5.64 6.04
N ILE A 89 -5.47 5.23 4.76
CA ILE A 89 -6.21 5.95 3.71
C ILE A 89 -7.73 5.94 3.99
N ILE A 90 -8.28 4.79 4.38
CA ILE A 90 -9.72 4.68 4.72
C ILE A 90 -10.07 5.57 5.93
N GLN A 91 -9.22 5.60 6.95
CA GLN A 91 -9.43 6.41 8.14
C GLN A 91 -9.25 7.90 7.86
N SER A 92 -8.35 8.25 6.95
CA SER A 92 -8.13 9.62 6.50
C SER A 92 -9.41 10.23 5.98
N ARG A 93 -10.21 9.50 5.18
CA ARG A 93 -11.52 9.97 4.71
C ARG A 93 -12.45 10.41 5.83
N LYS A 94 -12.47 9.68 6.95
CA LYS A 94 -13.33 10.00 8.10
C LYS A 94 -12.82 11.23 8.83
N LEU A 95 -11.50 11.38 8.94
CA LEU A 95 -10.87 12.48 9.63
C LEU A 95 -10.92 13.79 8.82
N ASP A 96 -10.72 13.69 7.52
CA ASP A 96 -10.86 14.80 6.59
C ASP A 96 -12.27 15.40 6.65
N LYS A 97 -13.31 14.56 6.63
CA LYS A 97 -14.69 14.97 6.88
C LYS A 97 -14.95 15.59 8.27
N LEU A 98 -14.20 15.16 9.29
CA LEU A 98 -14.33 15.69 10.65
C LEU A 98 -13.69 17.07 10.81
N ILE A 99 -12.60 17.31 10.08
CA ILE A 99 -11.92 18.60 10.00
C ILE A 99 -12.73 19.56 9.11
N ASN A 100 -13.34 19.04 8.05
CA ASN A 100 -14.24 19.77 7.14
C ASN A 100 -13.61 21.08 6.64
N SER A 101 -12.41 20.97 6.07
CA SER A 101 -11.73 22.08 5.40
C SER A 101 -12.16 22.12 3.94
N ASP A 102 -12.64 23.27 3.48
CA ASP A 102 -13.00 23.48 2.07
C ASP A 102 -11.77 23.70 1.17
N LYS A 103 -10.61 23.98 1.76
CA LYS A 103 -9.39 24.37 1.04
C LYS A 103 -8.34 23.27 0.97
N VAL A 104 -8.34 22.35 1.93
CA VAL A 104 -7.29 21.34 2.09
C VAL A 104 -7.94 20.02 2.42
N HIS A 105 -7.70 19.04 1.56
CA HIS A 105 -7.96 17.64 1.84
C HIS A 105 -6.64 16.91 2.05
N ALA A 106 -6.55 16.07 3.08
CA ALA A 106 -5.31 15.35 3.37
C ALA A 106 -5.52 13.86 3.62
N SER A 107 -4.53 13.07 3.21
CA SER A 107 -4.36 11.69 3.64
C SER A 107 -3.35 11.65 4.78
N ILE A 108 -3.76 11.09 5.91
CA ILE A 108 -2.98 10.99 7.14
C ILE A 108 -2.54 9.55 7.30
N ILE A 109 -1.23 9.34 7.28
CA ILE A 109 -0.58 8.04 7.21
C ILE A 109 0.31 7.79 8.42
N SER A 110 0.52 6.51 8.76
CA SER A 110 1.33 6.11 9.91
C SER A 110 2.81 5.99 9.57
N HIS A 111 3.67 6.77 10.23
CA HIS A 111 5.10 6.81 9.91
C HIS A 111 5.81 5.45 9.93
N MET A 112 5.40 4.53 10.83
CA MET A 112 6.08 3.24 11.02
C MET A 112 5.80 2.18 9.95
N TYR A 113 4.74 2.34 9.17
CA TYR A 113 4.29 1.31 8.22
C TYR A 113 4.46 1.71 6.77
N TRP A 114 4.76 2.98 6.51
CA TRP A 114 5.04 3.52 5.19
C TRP A 114 6.55 3.54 4.94
N PRO A 115 7.00 3.30 3.70
CA PRO A 115 8.41 3.44 3.37
C PRO A 115 8.86 4.88 3.57
N GLU A 116 10.18 5.07 3.65
CA GLU A 116 10.76 6.41 3.76
C GLU A 116 10.30 7.29 2.60
N LEU A 117 9.61 8.37 2.94
CA LEU A 117 9.13 9.34 1.97
C LEU A 117 10.24 10.36 1.70
N PRO A 118 10.41 10.79 0.43
CA PRO A 118 11.46 11.73 0.09
C PRO A 118 11.27 13.07 0.81
N GLU A 119 12.33 13.53 1.47
CA GLU A 119 12.38 14.87 2.04
C GLU A 119 12.70 15.89 0.94
N GLU A 120 11.68 16.59 0.45
CA GLU A 120 11.88 17.70 -0.47
C GLU A 120 11.99 19.02 0.28
N LYS A 121 13.11 19.73 0.08
CA LYS A 121 13.36 21.06 0.64
C LYS A 121 12.99 22.13 -0.38
N PHE A 122 11.69 22.36 -0.56
CA PHE A 122 11.20 23.52 -1.31
C PHE A 122 10.27 24.37 -0.45
N LYS A 123 10.24 25.68 -0.74
CA LYS A 123 9.36 26.62 -0.05
C LYS A 123 8.01 26.65 -0.75
N LEU A 124 6.96 26.29 -0.02
CA LEU A 124 5.58 26.42 -0.50
C LEU A 124 5.18 27.91 -0.61
N PRO A 125 4.30 28.30 -1.54
CA PRO A 125 3.68 29.63 -1.53
C PRO A 125 2.95 29.92 -0.21
N GLU A 126 2.90 31.20 0.19
CA GLU A 126 2.35 31.65 1.49
C GLU A 126 0.88 31.25 1.69
N GLU A 127 0.08 31.29 0.62
CA GLU A 127 -1.33 30.89 0.68
C GLU A 127 -1.50 29.42 1.07
N ILE A 128 -0.72 28.54 0.44
CA ILE A 128 -0.75 27.10 0.72
C ILE A 128 -0.28 26.84 2.15
N GLN A 129 0.79 27.52 2.58
CA GLN A 129 1.28 27.40 3.96
C GLN A 129 0.20 27.80 4.98
N THR A 130 -0.51 28.90 4.74
CA THR A 130 -1.57 29.38 5.63
C THR A 130 -2.72 28.37 5.72
N ASN A 131 -3.17 27.85 4.57
CA ASN A 131 -4.23 26.84 4.53
C ASN A 131 -3.83 25.53 5.23
N LEU A 132 -2.56 25.11 5.07
CA LEU A 132 -2.02 23.92 5.74
C LEU A 132 -1.88 24.11 7.26
N GLN A 133 -1.46 25.30 7.71
CA GLN A 133 -1.38 25.62 9.14
C GLN A 133 -2.77 25.58 9.80
N GLN A 134 -3.78 26.16 9.16
CA GLN A 134 -5.18 26.08 9.62
C GLN A 134 -5.65 24.63 9.74
N TYR A 135 -5.34 23.80 8.74
CA TYR A 135 -5.65 22.37 8.78
C TYR A 135 -4.94 21.66 9.95
N GLU A 136 -3.66 21.99 10.21
CA GLU A 136 -2.88 21.40 11.31
C GLU A 136 -3.46 21.75 12.69
N GLU A 137 -3.88 22.99 12.90
CA GLU A 137 -4.52 23.44 14.13
C GLU A 137 -5.83 22.68 14.39
N GLU A 138 -6.66 22.54 13.36
CA GLU A 138 -7.91 21.79 13.43
C GLU A 138 -7.67 20.31 13.72
N PHE A 139 -6.67 19.71 13.08
CA PHE A 139 -6.26 18.34 13.39
C PHE A 139 -5.83 18.21 14.85
N LYS A 140 -4.99 19.11 15.37
CA LYS A 140 -4.52 19.09 16.77
C LYS A 140 -5.68 19.19 17.75
N ARG A 141 -6.70 20.00 17.44
CA ARG A 141 -7.92 20.16 18.24
C ARG A 141 -8.72 18.85 18.32
N LYS A 142 -8.85 18.12 17.20
CA LYS A 142 -9.61 16.86 17.12
C LYS A 142 -8.81 15.64 17.59
N LYS A 143 -7.49 15.63 17.45
CA LYS A 143 -6.58 14.51 17.77
C LYS A 143 -5.41 14.98 18.66
N LYS A 144 -5.70 15.18 19.95
CA LYS A 144 -4.71 15.57 20.96
C LYS A 144 -3.57 14.53 21.07
N GLY A 145 -2.35 15.01 21.27
CA GLY A 145 -1.16 14.17 21.49
C GLY A 145 -0.51 13.61 20.23
N ARG A 146 -0.94 14.01 19.03
CA ARG A 146 -0.32 13.64 17.75
C ARG A 146 0.30 14.87 17.08
N ARG A 147 1.43 14.67 16.40
CA ARG A 147 2.04 15.67 15.52
C ARG A 147 1.84 15.28 14.07
N LEU A 148 1.67 16.28 13.21
CA LEU A 148 1.65 16.09 11.76
C LEU A 148 3.00 16.53 11.19
N THR A 149 3.48 15.76 10.23
CA THR A 149 4.56 16.15 9.35
C THR A 149 3.98 16.21 7.94
N ILE A 150 4.11 17.36 7.30
CA ILE A 150 3.61 17.58 5.95
C ILE A 150 4.70 17.17 4.96
N PHE A 151 4.32 16.45 3.91
CA PHE A 151 5.20 16.04 2.82
C PHE A 151 4.82 16.79 1.54
N PRO A 152 5.51 17.91 1.21
CA PRO A 152 5.12 18.78 0.11
C PRO A 152 5.13 18.11 -1.27
N GLY A 153 6.01 17.12 -1.50
CA GLY A 153 6.12 16.41 -2.78
C GLY A 153 4.87 15.61 -3.19
N PHE A 154 3.93 15.37 -2.26
CA PHE A 154 2.66 14.69 -2.54
C PHE A 154 1.46 15.64 -2.63
N LEU A 155 1.69 16.95 -2.54
CA LEU A 155 0.62 17.94 -2.70
C LEU A 155 0.13 17.95 -4.16
N LYS A 156 -1.19 17.91 -4.32
CA LYS A 156 -1.86 18.05 -5.62
C LYS A 156 -2.76 19.25 -5.57
N THR A 157 -2.68 20.11 -6.57
CA THR A 157 -3.65 21.18 -6.78
C THR A 157 -4.85 20.63 -7.54
N ALA A 158 -6.06 21.04 -7.19
CA ALA A 158 -7.22 20.79 -8.04
C ALA A 158 -7.07 21.63 -9.32
N GLU A 159 -7.13 21.00 -10.49
CA GLU A 159 -7.28 21.68 -11.79
C GLU A 159 -8.73 22.10 -12.00
#